data_AF-A0A8T5Q8Z9-F1
#
_entry.id   AF-A0A8T5Q8Z9-F1
#
_cell.length_a   1.000
_cell.length_b   1.000
_cell.length_c   1.000
_cell.angle_alpha   90.00
_cell.angle_beta   90.00
_cell.angle_gamma   90.00
#
_symmetry.space_group_name_H-M   'P 1'
#
loop_
_entity.id
_entity.type
_entity.pdbx_description
1 polymer ?
#
loop_
_entity_poly.entity_id
_entity_poly.type
_entity_poly.pdbx_seq_one_letter_code
_entity_poly.pdbx_strand_id
1 'polypeptide(L)'
;MKKAILTTIFIMTLIALAGCAQKQEGQKLSADKVDFIPDVSISECKYEAKAANPEMSEQDVNDNCYTIEAVNKGDKALCDQVSEGFRANCLAQFN
;
A
#
# COMPACT_ATOMS: atom_id res chain seq x y z
N MET A 1 18.80 60.20 -4.97
CA MET A 1 19.86 60.23 -3.94
C MET A 1 19.34 59.59 -2.67
N LYS A 2 19.93 58.44 -2.34
CA LYS A 2 20.00 57.68 -1.08
C LYS A 2 19.19 58.21 0.13
N LYS A 3 18.29 57.36 0.65
CA LYS A 3 18.16 57.19 2.11
C LYS A 3 18.28 55.71 2.45
N ALA A 4 19.27 55.42 3.28
CA ALA A 4 19.69 54.11 3.74
C ALA A 4 18.71 53.55 4.78
N ILE A 5 18.39 52.26 4.67
CA ILE A 5 18.74 51.19 5.63
C ILE A 5 18.35 51.51 7.07
N LEU A 6 17.22 50.93 7.49
CA LEU A 6 16.97 50.57 8.89
C LEU A 6 16.68 49.07 8.93
N THR A 7 17.75 48.31 9.13
CA THR A 7 17.84 46.99 9.75
C THR A 7 16.89 46.97 10.97
N THR A 8 16.08 45.97 11.30
CA THR A 8 16.44 44.58 11.63
C THR A 8 15.14 43.87 12.08
N ILE A 9 15.09 42.55 11.89
CA ILE A 9 14.17 41.59 12.56
C ILE A 9 12.74 41.59 12.02
N PHE A 10 12.42 40.61 11.17
CA PHE A 10 11.41 39.61 11.53
C PHE A 10 11.61 38.36 10.64
N ILE A 11 12.29 37.39 11.25
CA ILE A 11 12.05 35.95 11.10
C ILE A 11 12.46 35.33 9.74
N MET A 12 13.72 34.86 9.73
CA MET A 12 14.01 33.53 9.18
C MET A 12 13.28 32.47 10.00
N THR A 13 12.31 31.81 9.39
CA THR A 13 11.96 30.39 9.64
C THR A 13 11.86 29.77 8.25
N LEU A 14 12.93 29.22 7.68
CA LEU A 14 13.45 27.87 7.95
C LEU A 14 12.35 26.82 8.17
N ILE A 15 12.13 26.06 7.09
CA ILE A 15 11.88 24.61 7.02
C ILE A 15 10.49 24.12 7.42
N ALA A 16 9.73 23.67 6.42
CA ALA A 16 9.42 22.24 6.29
C ALA A 16 8.96 21.91 4.87
N LEU A 17 9.82 21.21 4.13
CA LEU A 17 9.41 20.26 3.11
C LEU A 17 8.47 19.25 3.79
N ALA A 18 7.17 19.37 3.58
CA ALA A 18 6.23 18.28 3.82
C ALA A 18 5.86 17.69 2.46
N GLY A 19 6.67 16.73 2.04
CA GLY A 19 6.29 15.80 0.98
C GLY A 19 5.10 14.95 1.42
N CYS A 20 4.19 14.75 0.47
CA CYS A 20 3.24 13.67 0.27
C CYS A 20 2.45 13.10 1.46
N ALA A 21 1.12 13.23 1.41
CA ALA A 21 0.21 12.12 1.11
C ALA A 21 -1.24 12.62 1.19
N GLN A 22 -1.91 12.75 0.05
CA GLN A 22 -3.36 12.92 0.04
C GLN A 22 -3.98 11.62 0.52
N LYS A 23 -4.55 11.64 1.74
CA LYS A 23 -5.41 10.59 2.27
C LYS A 23 -6.66 10.52 1.38
N GLN A 24 -6.72 9.55 0.46
CA GLN A 24 -7.94 9.29 -0.29
C GLN A 24 -8.95 8.64 0.65
N GLU A 25 -10.07 9.34 0.83
CA GLU A 25 -11.23 8.87 1.56
C GLU A 25 -11.84 7.66 0.83
N GLY A 26 -12.19 6.63 1.60
CA GLY A 26 -12.69 5.36 1.07
C GLY A 26 -13.85 5.54 0.10
N GLN A 27 -13.58 5.30 -1.18
CA GLN A 27 -14.63 5.11 -2.17
C GLN A 27 -15.36 3.80 -1.85
N LYS A 28 -16.67 3.89 -1.76
CA LYS A 28 -17.57 2.74 -1.70
C LYS A 28 -17.49 2.01 -3.04
N LEU A 29 -16.61 1.01 -3.14
CA LEU A 29 -16.43 0.20 -4.34
C LEU A 29 -17.72 -0.58 -4.64
N SER A 30 -18.30 -0.34 -5.82
CA SER A 30 -19.31 -1.22 -6.41
C SER A 30 -18.62 -2.40 -7.07
N ALA A 31 -19.11 -3.62 -6.82
CA ALA A 31 -18.52 -4.88 -7.27
C ALA A 31 -18.36 -5.02 -8.80
N ASP A 32 -19.00 -4.16 -9.59
CA ASP A 32 -19.07 -4.29 -11.06
C ASP A 32 -17.94 -3.55 -11.82
N LYS A 33 -17.01 -2.88 -11.12
CA LYS A 33 -15.89 -2.11 -11.74
C LYS A 33 -14.60 -2.13 -10.91
N VAL A 34 -14.05 -3.32 -10.63
CA VAL A 34 -12.69 -3.41 -10.08
C VAL A 34 -11.72 -3.65 -11.24
N ASP A 35 -11.50 -2.62 -12.06
CA ASP A 35 -10.51 -2.65 -13.16
C ASP A 35 -9.07 -2.40 -12.67
N PHE A 36 -8.87 -2.19 -11.37
CA PHE A 36 -7.58 -1.84 -10.80
C PHE A 36 -7.33 -2.62 -9.53
N ILE A 37 -6.61 -3.73 -9.66
CA ILE A 37 -5.83 -4.25 -8.53
C ILE A 37 -4.44 -3.63 -8.70
N PRO A 38 -3.97 -2.79 -7.75
CA PRO A 38 -2.66 -2.19 -7.86
C PRO A 38 -1.61 -3.32 -7.94
N ASP A 39 -0.71 -3.20 -8.91
CA ASP A 39 0.49 -4.05 -9.03
C ASP A 39 1.44 -3.69 -7.88
N VAL A 40 1.11 -4.16 -6.68
CA VAL A 40 1.96 -4.05 -5.50
C VAL A 40 2.89 -5.24 -5.45
N SER A 41 4.17 -4.98 -5.22
CA SER A 41 5.11 -6.09 -4.99
C SER A 41 4.71 -6.88 -3.74
N ILE A 42 5.05 -8.17 -3.70
CA ILE A 42 4.86 -9.00 -2.50
C ILE A 42 5.46 -8.32 -1.26
N SER A 43 6.65 -7.71 -1.38
CA SER A 43 7.30 -7.00 -0.28
C SER A 43 6.49 -5.82 0.24
N GLU A 44 5.89 -5.05 -0.66
CA GLU A 44 5.06 -3.89 -0.33
C GLU A 44 3.76 -4.34 0.32
N CYS A 45 3.09 -5.35 -0.25
CA CYS A 45 1.90 -5.95 0.36
C CYS A 45 2.16 -6.41 1.80
N LYS A 46 3.27 -7.13 2.05
CA LYS A 46 3.59 -7.62 3.40
C LYS A 46 3.85 -6.48 4.37
N TYR A 47 4.59 -5.46 3.92
CA TYR A 47 4.87 -4.28 4.73
C TYR A 47 3.58 -3.54 5.11
N GLU A 48 2.72 -3.26 4.12
CA GLU A 48 1.45 -2.56 4.32
C GLU A 48 0.48 -3.36 5.20
N ALA A 49 0.35 -4.67 4.95
CA ALA A 49 -0.51 -5.55 5.74
C ALA A 49 -0.09 -5.56 7.22
N LYS A 50 1.22 -5.65 7.49
CA LYS A 50 1.75 -5.65 8.85
C LYS A 50 1.67 -4.28 9.52
N ALA A 51 1.86 -3.20 8.75
CA ALA A 51 1.68 -1.84 9.25
C ALA A 51 0.20 -1.55 9.60
N ALA A 52 -0.74 -2.05 8.80
CA ALA A 52 -2.17 -1.88 9.00
C ALA A 52 -2.71 -2.75 10.15
N ASN A 53 -2.17 -3.96 10.32
CA ASN A 53 -2.52 -4.85 11.42
C ASN A 53 -1.27 -5.54 12.01
N PRO A 54 -0.63 -4.90 13.02
CA PRO A 54 0.58 -5.44 13.64
C PRO A 54 0.39 -6.81 14.31
N GLU A 55 -0.83 -7.14 14.72
CA GLU A 55 -1.16 -8.41 15.40
C GLU A 55 -1.40 -9.56 14.40
N MET A 56 -1.53 -9.29 13.10
CA MET A 56 -1.69 -10.32 12.08
C MET A 56 -0.47 -11.23 12.05
N SER A 57 -0.67 -12.55 12.01
CA SER A 57 0.46 -13.47 11.95
C SER A 57 1.24 -13.32 10.65
N GLU A 58 2.54 -13.62 10.65
CA GLU A 58 3.34 -13.59 9.42
C GLU A 58 2.82 -14.56 8.37
N GLN A 59 2.25 -15.69 8.79
CA GLN A 59 1.65 -16.66 7.88
C GLN A 59 0.40 -16.09 7.21
N ASP A 60 -0.49 -15.43 7.95
CA ASP A 60 -1.69 -14.81 7.38
C ASP A 60 -1.32 -13.68 6.41
N VAL A 61 -0.30 -12.89 6.75
CA VAL A 61 0.25 -11.85 5.85
C VAL A 61 0.78 -12.49 4.55
N ASN A 62 1.55 -13.58 4.66
CA ASN A 62 2.07 -14.30 3.49
C ASN A 62 0.94 -14.86 2.63
N ASP A 63 -0.01 -15.54 3.25
CA ASP A 63 -1.13 -16.21 2.57
C ASP A 63 -1.97 -15.20 1.78
N ASN A 64 -2.30 -14.06 2.40
CA ASN A 64 -3.04 -12.99 1.75
C ASN A 64 -2.26 -12.40 0.57
N CYS A 65 -0.98 -12.04 0.76
CA CYS A 65 -0.20 -11.38 -0.27
C CYS A 65 0.09 -12.28 -1.49
N TYR A 66 0.40 -13.55 -1.27
CA TYR A 66 0.60 -14.49 -2.38
C TYR A 66 -0.71 -14.82 -3.10
N THR A 67 -1.85 -14.84 -2.39
CA THR A 67 -3.16 -15.02 -3.03
C THR A 67 -3.50 -13.84 -3.95
N ILE A 68 -3.29 -12.60 -3.48
CA ILE A 68 -3.50 -11.39 -4.28
C ILE A 68 -2.59 -11.40 -5.51
N GLU A 69 -1.30 -11.68 -5.33
CA GLU A 69 -0.33 -11.74 -6.42
C GLU A 69 -0.70 -12.81 -7.46
N ALA A 70 -1.14 -14.00 -7.01
CA ALA A 70 -1.58 -15.08 -7.89
C ALA A 70 -2.72 -14.61 -8.81
N VAL A 71 -3.74 -13.96 -8.24
CA VAL A 71 -4.88 -13.42 -9.00
C VAL A 71 -4.44 -12.32 -9.96
N ASN A 72 -3.63 -11.37 -9.50
CA ASN A 72 -3.17 -10.24 -10.30
C ASN A 72 -2.36 -10.69 -11.52
N LYS A 73 -1.49 -11.69 -11.33
CA LYS A 73 -0.61 -12.20 -12.38
C LYS A 73 -1.25 -13.29 -13.22
N GLY A 74 -2.40 -13.82 -12.83
CA GLY A 74 -2.97 -15.00 -13.45
C GLY A 74 -2.11 -16.27 -13.22
N ASP A 75 -1.23 -16.27 -12.20
CA ASP A 75 -0.25 -17.32 -11.96
C ASP A 75 -0.65 -18.23 -10.79
N LYS A 76 -1.25 -19.38 -11.13
CA LYS A 76 -1.69 -20.40 -10.16
C LYS A 76 -0.53 -21.00 -9.33
N ALA A 77 0.72 -20.96 -9.82
CA ALA A 77 1.86 -21.54 -9.10
C ALA A 77 2.17 -20.78 -7.81
N LEU A 78 1.78 -19.51 -7.73
CA LEU A 78 1.90 -18.72 -6.50
C LEU A 78 1.00 -19.23 -5.38
N CYS A 79 -0.09 -19.96 -5.68
CA CYS A 79 -0.89 -20.64 -4.67
C CYS A 79 -0.13 -21.79 -3.95
N ASP A 80 1.05 -22.19 -4.42
CA ASP A 80 1.90 -23.15 -3.69
C ASP A 80 2.72 -22.48 -2.57
N GLN A 81 2.72 -21.14 -2.50
CA GLN A 81 3.43 -20.37 -1.47
C GLN A 81 2.57 -20.07 -0.23
N VAL A 82 1.29 -20.43 -0.24
CA VAL A 82 0.36 -20.20 0.86
C VAL A 82 0.17 -21.47 1.70
N SER A 83 -0.33 -21.32 2.92
CA SER A 83 -0.68 -22.45 3.79
C SER A 83 -1.72 -23.38 3.13
N GLU A 84 -1.71 -24.65 3.52
CA GLU A 84 -2.61 -25.66 2.96
C GLU A 84 -4.09 -25.26 3.05
N GLY A 85 -4.49 -24.62 4.16
CA GLY A 85 -5.85 -24.12 4.35
C GLY A 85 -6.24 -22.98 3.41
N PHE A 86 -5.28 -22.20 2.93
CA PHE A 86 -5.50 -21.10 1.98
C PHE A 86 -5.36 -21.53 0.52
N ARG A 87 -4.59 -22.58 0.24
CA ARG A 87 -4.29 -23.02 -1.13
C ARG A 87 -5.54 -23.33 -1.95
N ALA A 88 -6.52 -24.01 -1.35
CA ALA A 88 -7.78 -24.30 -2.02
C ALA A 88 -8.55 -23.01 -2.40
N ASN A 89 -8.57 -22.02 -1.50
CA ASN A 89 -9.23 -20.73 -1.73
C ASN A 89 -8.52 -19.91 -2.80
N CYS A 90 -7.18 -19.95 -2.83
CA CYS A 90 -6.37 -19.31 -3.86
C CYS A 90 -6.68 -19.90 -5.24
N LEU A 91 -6.66 -21.23 -5.37
CA LEU A 91 -6.93 -21.91 -6.64
C LEU A 91 -8.38 -21.70 -7.15
N ALA A 92 -9.33 -21.48 -6.25
CA ALA A 92 -10.72 -21.22 -6.60
C ALA A 92 -10.93 -19.90 -7.36
N GLN A 93 -10.00 -18.94 -7.30
CA GLN A 93 -10.08 -17.66 -8.01
C GLN A 93 -9.91 -17.79 -9.53
N PHE A 94 -9.52 -18.97 -10.03
CA PHE A 94 -9.16 -19.18 -11.44
C PHE A 94 -10.04 -20.20 -12.17
N ASN A 95 -11.24 -20.47 -11.66
CA ASN A 95 -12.19 -21.43 -12.22
C ASN A 95 -13.51 -20.75 -12.62
#